data_AF-V6JWJ4-F1
#
_entry.id   AF-V6JWJ4-F1
#
_cell.length_a   1.000
_cell.length_b   1.000
_cell.length_c   1.000
_cell.angle_alpha   90.00
_cell.angle_beta   90.00
_cell.angle_gamma   90.00
#
_symmetry.space_group_name_H-M   'P 1'
#
loop_
_entity.id
_entity.type
_entity.pdbx_description
1 polymer ?
#
loop_
_entity_poly.entity_id
_entity_poly.type
_entity_poly.pdbx_seq_one_letter_code
_entity_poly.pdbx_strand_id
1 'polypeptide(L)'
;MHGYRAIWYHTADEIAIRTTATHRRTTGDRPTHRDRDFTGPDPTELPRLAEVAERWAPLTPQATYAHGLTALVEGLLTTRN
;
A
#
# COMPACT_ATOMS: atom_id res chain seq x y z
N MET A 1 21.91 -3.13 -14.53
CA MET A 1 21.87 -3.62 -13.12
C MET A 1 20.77 -2.90 -12.30
N HIS A 2 19.60 -2.57 -12.86
CA HIS A 2 18.59 -1.78 -12.12
C HIS A 2 17.52 -2.63 -11.41
N GLY A 3 17.33 -3.89 -11.81
CA GLY A 3 16.35 -4.80 -11.20
C GLY A 3 16.61 -5.08 -9.72
N TYR A 4 17.87 -5.29 -9.31
CA TYR A 4 18.18 -5.52 -7.89
C TYR A 4 17.80 -4.31 -7.03
N ARG A 5 17.99 -3.09 -7.55
CA ARG A 5 17.66 -1.85 -6.84
C ARG A 5 16.15 -1.64 -6.74
N ALA A 6 15.40 -2.02 -7.77
CA ALA A 6 13.94 -2.01 -7.75
C ALA A 6 13.38 -2.99 -6.70
N ILE A 7 13.91 -4.21 -6.66
CA ILE A 7 13.54 -5.21 -5.65
C ILE A 7 13.90 -4.69 -4.25
N TRP A 8 15.12 -4.17 -4.07
CA TRP A 8 15.57 -3.62 -2.79
C TRP A 8 14.66 -2.51 -2.26
N TYR A 9 14.30 -1.55 -3.12
CA TYR A 9 13.43 -0.45 -2.70
C TYR A 9 12.01 -0.90 -2.39
N HIS A 10 11.44 -1.83 -3.16
CA HIS A 10 10.14 -2.39 -2.85
C HIS A 10 10.13 -3.06 -1.46
N THR A 11 11.14 -3.90 -1.17
CA THR A 11 11.23 -4.57 0.13
C THR A 11 11.45 -3.59 1.29
N ALA A 12 12.34 -2.61 1.12
CA ALA A 12 12.63 -1.62 2.16
C ALA A 12 11.40 -0.75 2.49
N ASP A 13 10.67 -0.32 1.47
CA ASP A 13 9.46 0.50 1.62
C ASP A 13 8.34 -0.28 2.34
N GLU A 14 8.12 -1.54 1.95
CA GLU A 14 7.15 -2.44 2.61
C GLU A 14 7.48 -2.68 4.09
N ILE A 15 8.76 -2.87 4.44
CA ILE A 15 9.18 -3.00 5.84
C ILE A 15 8.92 -1.71 6.61
N ALA A 16 9.24 -0.54 6.03
CA ALA A 16 9.02 0.74 6.66
C ALA A 16 7.53 1.01 6.92
N ILE A 17 6.68 0.85 5.90
CA ILE A 17 5.22 1.02 6.00
C ILE A 17 4.65 0.09 7.06
N ARG A 18 5.03 -1.20 7.05
CA ARG A 18 4.53 -2.19 8.02
C ARG A 18 4.95 -1.85 9.44
N THR A 19 6.19 -1.41 9.62
CA THR A 19 6.73 -1.04 10.94
C THR A 19 5.99 0.17 11.50
N THR A 20 5.81 1.22 10.69
CA THR A 20 5.05 2.41 11.08
C THR A 20 3.57 2.09 11.35
N ALA A 21 2.93 1.25 10.53
CA ALA A 21 1.54 0.84 10.74
C ALA A 21 1.37 0.02 12.02
N THR A 22 2.31 -0.89 12.31
CA THR A 22 2.29 -1.70 13.55
C THR A 22 2.52 -0.82 14.77
N HIS A 23 3.51 0.06 14.73
CA HIS A 23 3.80 1.01 15.81
C HIS A 23 2.59 1.91 16.12
N ARG A 24 1.90 2.42 15.08
CA ARG A 24 0.69 3.22 15.24
C ARG A 24 -0.43 2.48 15.96
N ARG A 25 -0.63 1.19 15.65
CA ARG A 25 -1.63 0.35 16.33
C ARG A 25 -1.29 0.12 17.80
N THR A 26 -0.01 -0.03 18.14
CA THR A 26 0.44 -0.30 19.52
C THR A 26 0.47 0.94 20.40
N THR A 27 0.75 2.12 19.84
CA THR A 27 0.85 3.37 20.61
C THR A 27 -0.53 4.01 20.88
N GLY A 28 -1.62 3.47 20.32
CA GLY A 28 -2.97 4.00 20.55
C GLY A 28 -3.15 5.43 20.02
N ASP A 29 -2.31 5.84 19.06
CA ASP A 29 -2.36 7.18 18.53
C ASP A 29 -3.66 7.35 17.74
N ARG A 30 -4.54 8.19 18.29
CA ARG A 30 -5.82 8.70 17.78
C ARG A 30 -5.96 8.61 16.26
N PRO A 31 -7.12 8.17 15.70
CA PRO A 31 -7.32 8.05 14.26
C PRO A 31 -6.87 9.34 13.59
N THR A 32 -5.77 9.23 12.85
CA THR A 32 -5.15 10.37 12.17
C THR A 32 -6.06 10.74 11.01
N HIS A 33 -6.06 12.02 10.61
CA HIS A 33 -6.88 12.62 9.53
C HIS A 33 -7.21 11.66 8.37
N ARG A 34 -6.23 10.85 7.92
CA ARG A 34 -6.36 9.81 6.89
C ARG A 34 -7.43 8.72 7.16
N ASP A 35 -7.61 8.24 8.40
CA ASP A 35 -8.68 7.26 8.70
C ASP A 35 -10.08 7.93 8.68
N ARG A 36 -10.14 9.27 8.77
CA ARG A 36 -11.37 10.07 8.72
C ARG A 36 -11.69 10.60 7.32
N ASP A 37 -10.68 10.83 6.49
CA ASP A 37 -10.85 11.38 5.14
C ASP A 37 -11.09 10.30 4.08
N PHE A 38 -10.62 9.06 4.32
CA PHE A 38 -10.91 7.93 3.45
C PHE A 38 -12.21 7.20 3.81
N THR A 39 -12.87 7.56 4.93
CA THR A 39 -14.26 7.18 5.21
C THR A 39 -15.21 8.04 4.38
N GLY A 40 -15.31 7.72 3.09
CA GLY A 40 -16.24 8.35 2.15
C GLY A 40 -15.65 9.53 1.37
N PRO A 41 -14.72 9.29 0.43
CA PRO A 41 -14.32 10.29 -0.54
C PRO A 41 -15.55 10.77 -1.32
N ASP A 42 -15.63 12.06 -1.62
CA ASP A 42 -16.70 12.60 -2.45
C ASP A 42 -16.67 11.93 -3.85
N PRO A 43 -17.72 11.19 -4.24
CA PRO A 43 -17.74 10.50 -5.53
C PRO A 43 -17.77 11.47 -6.73
N THR A 44 -18.11 12.74 -6.52
CA THR A 44 -18.10 13.77 -7.56
C THR A 44 -16.70 14.35 -7.80
N GLU A 45 -15.83 14.36 -6.78
CA GLU A 45 -14.46 14.85 -6.88
C GLU A 45 -13.45 13.72 -7.12
N LEU A 46 -13.64 12.56 -6.49
CA LEU A 46 -12.73 11.42 -6.50
C LEU A 46 -13.45 10.10 -6.81
N PRO A 47 -14.08 9.96 -8.01
CA PRO A 47 -14.94 8.82 -8.33
C PRO A 47 -14.23 7.47 -8.19
N ARG A 48 -12.96 7.38 -8.63
CA ARG A 48 -12.16 6.15 -8.54
C ARG A 48 -11.79 5.77 -7.11
N LEU A 49 -11.65 6.76 -6.22
CA LEU A 49 -11.32 6.50 -4.84
C LEU A 49 -12.57 6.11 -4.04
N ALA A 50 -13.71 6.73 -4.34
CA ALA A 50 -15.00 6.40 -3.75
C ALA A 50 -15.40 4.93 -4.04
N GLU A 51 -15.13 4.42 -5.26
CA GLU A 51 -15.37 3.01 -5.64
C GLU A 51 -14.65 1.99 -4.74
N VAL A 52 -13.50 2.35 -4.17
CA VAL A 52 -12.66 1.43 -3.37
C VAL A 52 -12.67 1.75 -1.87
N ALA A 53 -13.27 2.87 -1.46
CA ALA A 53 -13.26 3.37 -0.08
C ALA A 53 -13.87 2.38 0.92
N GLU A 54 -15.01 1.77 0.59
CA GLU A 54 -15.65 0.77 1.45
C GLU A 54 -14.78 -0.49 1.67
N ARG A 55 -13.86 -0.77 0.74
CA ARG A 55 -12.97 -1.93 0.80
C ARG A 55 -11.62 -1.61 1.42
N TRP A 56 -11.32 -0.34 1.69
CA TRP A 56 -9.99 0.07 2.16
C TRP A 56 -9.70 -0.38 3.60
N ALA A 57 -10.65 -0.23 4.51
CA ALA A 57 -10.49 -0.64 5.91
C ALA A 57 -10.10 -2.14 6.07
N PRO A 58 -10.70 -3.10 5.35
CA PRO A 58 -10.28 -4.49 5.40
C PRO A 58 -9.01 -4.80 4.58
N LEU A 59 -8.60 -3.97 3.62
CA LEU A 59 -7.42 -4.21 2.77
C LEU A 59 -6.10 -3.70 3.38
N THR A 60 -6.14 -2.61 4.15
CA THR A 60 -4.96 -2.01 4.84
C THR A 60 -4.18 -2.96 5.77
N PRO A 61 -4.77 -4.00 6.39
CA PRO A 61 -4.03 -4.93 7.25
C PRO A 61 -3.29 -6.05 6.50
N GLN A 62 -3.60 -6.31 5.23
CA GLN A 62 -3.12 -7.51 4.55
C GLN A 62 -1.67 -7.37 4.10
N ALA A 63 -0.87 -8.39 4.35
CA ALA A 63 0.51 -8.45 3.91
C ALA A 63 0.55 -8.71 2.40
N THR A 64 0.69 -7.65 1.61
CA THR A 64 0.72 -7.70 0.13
C THR A 64 2.11 -7.88 -0.46
N TYR A 65 3.17 -7.94 0.37
CA TYR A 65 4.56 -8.03 -0.07
C TYR A 65 4.81 -9.11 -1.13
N ALA A 66 4.33 -10.34 -0.91
CA ALA A 66 4.53 -11.43 -1.87
C ALA A 66 3.86 -11.15 -3.21
N HIS A 67 2.67 -10.54 -3.20
CA HIS A 67 1.95 -10.18 -4.42
C HIS A 67 2.64 -9.04 -5.17
N GLY A 68 3.07 -8.00 -4.44
CA GLY A 68 3.82 -6.87 -5.01
C GLY A 68 5.16 -7.29 -5.60
N LEU A 69 5.89 -8.17 -4.92
CA LEU A 69 7.17 -8.69 -5.38
C LEU A 69 7.00 -9.53 -6.66
N THR A 70 5.99 -10.39 -6.72
CA THR A 70 5.70 -11.19 -7.92
C THR A 70 5.39 -10.29 -9.12
N ALA A 71 4.48 -9.33 -8.96
CA ALA A 71 4.13 -8.39 -10.03
C ALA A 71 5.35 -7.57 -10.51
N LEU A 72 6.22 -7.15 -9.59
CA LEU A 72 7.46 -6.44 -9.92
C LEU A 72 8.42 -7.31 -10.74
N VAL A 73 8.62 -8.57 -10.33
CA VAL A 73 9.49 -9.52 -11.04
C VAL A 73 8.92 -9.82 -12.43
N GLU A 74 7.62 -10.08 -12.53
CA GLU A 74 6.95 -10.33 -13.82
C GLU A 74 7.11 -9.13 -14.77
N GLY A 75 6.93 -7.90 -14.29
CA GLY A 75 7.13 -6.69 -15.09
C GLY A 75 8.58 -6.53 -15.57
N LEU A 76 9.56 -6.79 -14.70
CA LEU A 76 10.98 -6.74 -15.05
C LEU A 76 11.37 -7.79 -16.09
N LEU A 77 10.76 -8.99 -16.04
CA LEU A 77 10.99 -10.06 -17.00
C LEU A 77 10.32 -9.78 -18.34
N THR A 78 9.10 -9.22 -18.32
CA THR A 78 8.34 -8.90 -19.54
C THR A 78 8.98 -7.75 -20.32
N THR A 79 9.56 -6.75 -19.64
CA THR A 79 10.26 -5.61 -20.27
C THR A 79 11.56 -6.01 -20.98
N ARG A 80 12.02 -7.27 -20.79
CA ARG A 80 13.26 -7.78 -21.37
C ARG A 80 13.09 -8.58 -22.66
N ASN A 81 11.85 -8.76 -23.12
CA ASN A 81 11.47 -9.48 -24.34
C ASN A 81 10.91 -8.49 -25.36
#